data_AF-A0A6P8RFD8-F1
#
_entry.id   AF-A0A6P8RFD8-F1
#
_cell.length_a   1.000
_cell.length_b   1.000
_cell.length_c   1.000
_cell.angle_alpha   90.00
_cell.angle_beta   90.00
_cell.angle_gamma   90.00
#
_symmetry.space_group_name_H-M   'P 1'
#
loop_
_entity.id
_entity.type
_entity.pdbx_description
1 polymer ?
#
loop_
_entity_poly.entity_id
_entity_poly.type
_entity_poly.pdbx_seq_one_letter_code
_entity_poly.pdbx_strand_id
1 'polypeptide(L)'
;MGGSEEMGAAQLCSSHGLPLKYFCKTDQLGVCAECIAGGLHREHPYLNMEEASKQCKAISDPAVKPTAAGVLSSAPLEVTLLNVWGVLHRMEGTVLKTAQETSELVRKMDSLSKTIENVKADNEAKFQLVHEDIKTLKTAVDSLIKDKLVVHRKIEHLENFNRKLNLRFLNFPKTLEISAVELFRKYLIQNLNFSPEAILPLNKIYYLPMKKNPGTEVEIENQIQQVPPTMDLDNLSAILETTTTIEERATLLVSYFSTKFEFSIETLFSETSNSLYGSTYMGFS
;
A
#
# COMPACT_ATOMS: atom_id res chain seq x y z
N MET A 1 -55.64 -14.39 9.04
CA MET A 1 -55.90 -13.40 7.97
C MET A 1 -54.67 -12.52 7.84
N GLY A 2 -54.11 -12.40 6.64
CA GLY A 2 -52.95 -11.57 6.34
C GLY A 2 -52.43 -11.99 4.98
N GLY A 3 -52.83 -11.25 3.94
CA GLY A 3 -52.91 -11.68 2.56
C GLY A 3 -51.55 -11.93 1.89
N SER A 4 -51.51 -12.98 1.09
CA SER A 4 -50.55 -13.18 0.01
C SER A 4 -50.83 -12.16 -1.09
N GLU A 5 -50.05 -11.07 -1.10
CA GLU A 5 -49.97 -10.20 -2.25
C GLU A 5 -49.21 -10.92 -3.37
N GLU A 6 -49.96 -11.36 -4.38
CA GLU A 6 -49.42 -11.79 -5.68
C GLU A 6 -48.65 -10.62 -6.31
N MET A 7 -47.33 -10.57 -6.10
CA MET A 7 -46.46 -9.70 -6.87
C MET A 7 -46.21 -10.33 -8.24
N GLY A 8 -46.78 -9.69 -9.27
CA GLY A 8 -46.44 -9.97 -10.67
C GLY A 8 -44.94 -10.01 -10.89
N ALA A 9 -44.50 -10.91 -11.76
CA ALA A 9 -43.09 -11.22 -12.04
C ALA A 9 -42.20 -9.97 -12.07
N ALA A 10 -41.38 -9.79 -11.02
CA ALA A 10 -40.46 -8.67 -10.93
C ALA A 10 -39.45 -8.76 -12.08
N GLN A 11 -39.52 -7.83 -13.03
CA GLN A 11 -38.51 -7.72 -14.08
C GLN A 11 -37.15 -7.41 -13.44
N LEU A 12 -36.15 -8.22 -13.78
CA LEU A 12 -34.77 -8.09 -13.32
C LEU A 12 -33.93 -7.37 -14.37
N CYS A 13 -32.93 -6.61 -13.93
CA CYS A 13 -31.96 -5.96 -14.79
C CYS A 13 -31.10 -7.02 -15.51
N SER A 14 -30.98 -6.93 -16.84
CA SER A 14 -30.17 -7.87 -17.63
C SER A 14 -28.68 -7.84 -17.30
N SER A 15 -28.15 -6.71 -16.80
CA SER A 15 -26.73 -6.55 -16.47
C SER A 15 -26.39 -6.91 -15.03
N HIS A 16 -27.33 -6.74 -14.09
CA HIS A 16 -27.05 -6.87 -12.65
C HIS A 16 -27.93 -7.89 -11.93
N GLY A 17 -28.96 -8.45 -12.58
CA GLY A 17 -29.88 -9.42 -11.98
C GLY A 17 -30.76 -8.90 -10.83
N LEU A 18 -30.74 -7.59 -10.56
CA LEU A 18 -31.51 -6.94 -9.50
C LEU A 18 -32.88 -6.44 -10.00
N PRO A 19 -33.90 -6.37 -9.13
CA PRO A 19 -35.22 -5.88 -9.51
C PRO A 19 -35.18 -4.44 -10.00
N LEU A 20 -35.87 -4.18 -11.11
CA LEU A 20 -36.02 -2.85 -11.69
C LEU A 20 -36.96 -2.00 -10.83
N LYS A 21 -36.39 -1.12 -10.00
CA LYS A 21 -37.14 -0.25 -9.07
C LYS A 21 -37.30 1.19 -9.57
N TYR A 22 -36.48 1.60 -10.53
CA TYR A 22 -36.44 2.97 -11.02
C TYR A 22 -36.68 3.02 -12.54
N PHE A 23 -37.18 4.14 -13.04
CA PHE A 23 -37.40 4.43 -14.45
C PHE A 23 -36.57 5.63 -14.86
N CYS A 24 -35.69 5.46 -15.83
CA CYS A 24 -34.88 6.55 -16.39
C CYS A 24 -35.70 7.33 -17.42
N LYS A 25 -35.88 8.65 -17.22
CA LYS A 25 -36.66 9.49 -18.17
C LYS A 25 -35.93 9.74 -19.49
N THR A 26 -34.60 9.80 -19.47
CA THR A 26 -33.78 10.05 -20.66
C THR A 26 -33.84 8.86 -21.62
N ASP A 27 -33.68 7.66 -21.06
CA ASP A 27 -33.56 6.44 -21.86
C ASP A 27 -34.89 5.67 -21.98
N GLN A 28 -35.93 6.12 -21.27
CA GLN A 28 -37.26 5.51 -21.20
C GLN A 28 -37.26 4.01 -20.83
N LEU A 29 -36.34 3.62 -19.93
CA LEU A 29 -36.11 2.22 -19.55
C LEU A 29 -36.12 2.04 -18.03
N GLY A 30 -36.50 0.85 -17.59
CA GLY A 30 -36.39 0.45 -16.19
C GLY A 30 -34.92 0.17 -15.82
N VAL A 31 -34.45 0.76 -14.73
CA VAL A 31 -33.07 0.64 -14.22
C VAL A 31 -33.07 0.15 -12.76
N CYS A 32 -32.03 -0.60 -12.39
CA CYS A 32 -31.79 -1.00 -11.00
C CYS A 32 -30.92 0.04 -10.27
N ALA A 33 -30.80 -0.07 -8.94
CA ALA A 33 -30.01 0.86 -8.13
C ALA A 33 -28.52 0.89 -8.54
N GLU A 34 -27.96 -0.26 -8.92
CA GLU A 34 -26.55 -0.36 -9.34
C GLU A 34 -26.29 0.29 -10.71
N CYS A 35 -27.26 0.30 -11.62
CA CYS A 35 -27.14 1.04 -12.89
C CYS A 35 -27.02 2.55 -12.68
N ILE A 36 -27.62 3.08 -11.61
CA ILE A 36 -27.55 4.49 -11.23
C ILE A 36 -26.21 4.76 -10.53
N ALA A 37 -25.82 3.90 -9.58
CA ALA A 37 -24.58 4.05 -8.81
C ALA A 37 -23.31 3.86 -9.67
N GLY A 38 -23.34 2.91 -10.60
CA GLY A 38 -22.24 2.53 -11.48
C GLY A 38 -21.94 3.54 -12.60
N GLY A 39 -22.60 4.69 -12.63
CA GLY A 39 -22.26 5.79 -13.55
C GLY A 39 -23.00 5.78 -14.88
N LEU A 40 -23.61 4.68 -15.30
CA LEU A 40 -24.30 4.57 -16.60
C LEU A 40 -25.52 5.50 -16.72
N HIS A 41 -26.23 5.74 -15.61
CA HIS A 41 -27.40 6.63 -15.57
C HIS A 41 -27.34 7.65 -14.42
N ARG A 42 -26.14 7.91 -13.88
CA ARG A 42 -25.96 8.74 -12.68
C ARG A 42 -26.40 10.19 -12.86
N GLU A 43 -26.31 10.70 -14.09
CA GLU A 43 -26.67 12.07 -14.45
C GLU A 43 -28.07 12.18 -15.06
N HIS A 44 -28.77 11.07 -15.24
CA HIS A 44 -30.10 11.07 -15.85
C HIS A 44 -31.19 11.25 -14.77
N PRO A 45 -32.24 12.05 -15.03
CA PRO A 45 -33.38 12.12 -14.13
C PRO A 45 -34.14 10.79 -14.11
N TYR A 46 -34.24 10.19 -12.92
CA TYR A 46 -34.98 8.94 -12.70
C TYR A 46 -36.14 9.13 -11.71
N LEU A 47 -37.16 8.29 -11.84
CA LEU A 47 -38.28 8.18 -10.91
C LEU A 47 -38.35 6.78 -10.34
N ASN A 48 -39.01 6.61 -9.19
CA ASN A 48 -39.40 5.26 -8.78
C ASN A 48 -40.55 4.75 -9.67
N MET A 49 -40.67 3.43 -9.81
CA MET A 49 -41.70 2.81 -10.66
C MET A 49 -43.14 3.16 -10.26
N GLU A 50 -43.36 3.47 -8.97
CA GLU A 50 -44.68 3.87 -8.47
C GLU A 50 -45.09 5.30 -8.90
N GLU A 51 -44.14 6.23 -8.88
CA GLU A 51 -44.27 7.61 -9.37
C GLU A 51 -44.36 7.66 -10.90
N ALA A 52 -43.58 6.82 -11.59
CA ALA A 52 -43.66 6.69 -13.05
C ALA A 52 -45.04 6.21 -13.50
N SER A 53 -45.62 5.22 -12.79
CA SER A 53 -46.98 4.73 -13.06
C SER A 53 -48.05 5.81 -12.83
N LYS A 54 -47.89 6.64 -11.79
CA LYS A 54 -48.78 7.78 -11.52
C LYS A 54 -48.63 8.89 -12.58
N GLN A 55 -47.42 9.16 -13.08
CA GLN A 55 -47.21 10.14 -14.17
C GLN A 55 -47.72 9.65 -15.52
N CYS A 56 -47.62 8.36 -15.85
CA CYS A 56 -48.22 7.82 -17.08
C CYS A 56 -49.75 7.88 -17.07
N LYS A 57 -50.39 7.69 -15.90
CA LYS A 57 -51.85 7.88 -15.75
C LYS A 57 -52.30 9.33 -15.93
N ALA A 58 -51.43 10.30 -15.70
CA ALA A 58 -51.72 11.72 -15.93
C ALA A 58 -51.46 12.16 -17.40
N ILE A 59 -50.70 11.38 -18.18
CA ILE A 59 -50.41 11.64 -19.60
C ILE A 59 -51.40 10.89 -20.51
N SER A 60 -52.13 9.91 -20.00
CA SER A 60 -53.19 9.19 -20.72
C SER A 60 -54.54 9.93 -20.83
N ASP A 61 -54.62 11.19 -20.40
CA ASP A 61 -55.75 12.07 -20.72
C ASP A 61 -55.34 13.15 -21.74
N PRO A 62 -55.34 12.86 -23.05
CA PRO A 62 -55.88 13.80 -24.00
C PRO A 62 -57.38 13.55 -24.10
N ALA A 63 -58.15 14.61 -24.01
CA ALA A 63 -59.57 14.64 -24.26
C ALA A 63 -59.95 13.91 -25.57
N VAL A 64 -60.27 12.61 -25.49
CA VAL A 64 -61.04 11.93 -26.52
C VAL A 64 -62.50 12.13 -26.14
N LYS A 65 -63.08 13.24 -26.63
CA LYS A 65 -64.53 13.38 -26.71
C LYS A 65 -65.04 12.27 -27.63
N PRO A 66 -65.94 11.37 -27.18
CA PRO A 66 -66.65 10.49 -28.09
C PRO A 66 -67.71 11.34 -28.79
N THR A 67 -67.39 11.85 -29.98
CA THR A 67 -68.43 12.39 -30.86
C THR A 67 -69.00 11.22 -31.66
N ALA A 68 -70.00 10.58 -31.08
CA ALA A 68 -70.94 9.77 -31.82
C ALA A 68 -71.86 10.71 -32.62
N ALA A 69 -71.62 10.80 -33.93
CA ALA A 69 -72.60 11.00 -35.00
C ALA A 69 -71.89 11.60 -36.22
N GLY A 70 -71.60 10.77 -37.22
CA GLY A 70 -70.98 11.21 -38.46
C GLY A 70 -70.66 10.04 -39.38
N VAL A 71 -71.72 9.44 -39.94
CA VAL A 71 -71.65 8.52 -41.09
C VAL A 71 -70.81 9.15 -42.20
N LEU A 72 -69.75 8.47 -42.63
CA LEU A 72 -69.18 8.51 -43.99
C LEU A 72 -68.48 7.15 -44.18
N SER A 73 -69.21 6.15 -44.66
CA SER A 73 -69.19 5.80 -46.09
C SER A 73 -67.76 5.50 -46.55
N SER A 74 -67.44 4.21 -46.63
CA SER A 74 -66.27 3.66 -47.33
C SER A 74 -66.43 3.81 -48.85
N ALA A 75 -66.65 5.04 -49.32
CA ALA A 75 -66.44 5.37 -50.71
C ALA A 75 -64.92 5.53 -50.93
N PRO A 76 -64.33 4.97 -52.00
CA PRO A 76 -62.94 5.25 -52.32
C PRO A 76 -62.80 6.77 -52.43
N LEU A 77 -61.97 7.36 -51.58
CA LEU A 77 -61.62 8.78 -51.65
C LEU A 77 -61.21 9.03 -53.11
N GLU A 78 -61.97 9.81 -53.88
CA GLU A 78 -61.62 10.10 -55.27
C GLU A 78 -60.29 10.87 -55.23
N VAL A 79 -59.22 10.12 -55.46
CA VAL A 79 -57.88 10.64 -55.60
C VAL A 79 -57.86 11.38 -56.92
N THR A 80 -58.16 12.68 -56.88
CA THR A 80 -57.99 13.52 -58.06
C THR A 80 -56.50 13.60 -58.38
N LEU A 81 -56.16 13.60 -59.67
CA LEU A 81 -54.77 13.74 -60.14
C LEU A 81 -54.09 15.00 -59.57
N LEU A 82 -54.88 16.03 -59.23
CA LEU A 82 -54.41 17.25 -58.60
C LEU A 82 -53.84 17.02 -57.18
N ASN A 83 -54.45 16.11 -56.41
CA ASN A 83 -53.97 15.76 -55.06
C ASN A 83 -52.68 14.94 -55.12
N VAL A 84 -52.57 14.01 -56.08
CA VAL A 84 -51.33 13.24 -56.32
C VAL A 84 -50.21 14.17 -56.76
N TRP A 85 -50.50 15.11 -57.66
CA TRP A 85 -49.54 16.11 -58.11
C TRP A 85 -49.05 17.01 -56.96
N GLY A 86 -49.97 17.46 -56.09
CA GLY A 86 -49.61 18.25 -54.90
C GLY A 86 -48.73 17.47 -53.92
N VAL A 87 -48.95 16.17 -53.76
CA VAL A 87 -48.07 15.30 -52.94
C VAL A 87 -46.70 15.13 -53.60
N LEU A 88 -46.65 14.86 -54.91
CA LEU A 88 -45.40 14.70 -55.65
C LEU A 88 -44.52 15.95 -55.60
N HIS A 89 -45.11 17.13 -55.81
CA HIS A 89 -44.35 18.40 -55.76
C HIS A 89 -43.87 18.74 -54.33
N ARG A 90 -44.64 18.38 -53.30
CA ARG A 90 -44.18 18.49 -51.91
C ARG A 90 -43.06 17.50 -51.62
N MET A 91 -43.19 16.26 -52.09
CA MET A 91 -42.15 15.24 -51.97
C MET A 91 -40.86 15.68 -52.66
N GLU A 92 -40.94 16.18 -53.89
CA GLU A 92 -39.80 16.72 -54.63
C GLU A 92 -39.08 17.83 -53.86
N GLY A 93 -39.83 18.80 -53.31
CA GLY A 93 -39.28 19.84 -52.46
C GLY A 93 -38.61 19.30 -51.20
N THR A 94 -39.22 18.30 -50.53
CA THR A 94 -38.61 17.66 -49.36
C THR A 94 -37.37 16.85 -49.71
N VAL A 95 -37.36 16.16 -50.85
CA VAL A 95 -36.22 15.35 -51.32
C VAL A 95 -35.04 16.26 -51.67
N LEU A 96 -35.29 17.40 -52.32
CA LEU A 96 -34.25 18.39 -52.58
C LEU A 96 -33.68 18.98 -51.29
N LYS A 97 -34.54 19.31 -50.33
CA LYS A 97 -34.11 19.83 -49.02
C LYS A 97 -33.30 18.81 -48.24
N THR A 98 -33.74 17.56 -48.16
CA THR A 98 -33.00 16.50 -47.48
C THR A 98 -31.70 16.15 -48.21
N ALA A 99 -31.66 16.22 -49.54
CA ALA A 99 -30.42 16.06 -50.33
C ALA A 99 -29.40 17.18 -50.02
N GLN A 100 -29.86 18.42 -49.80
CA GLN A 100 -28.99 19.53 -49.40
C GLN A 100 -28.47 19.34 -47.98
N GLU A 101 -29.34 19.03 -47.02
CA GLU A 101 -28.97 18.79 -45.61
C GLU A 101 -27.99 17.60 -45.48
N THR A 102 -28.21 16.52 -46.24
CA THR A 102 -27.30 15.38 -46.29
C THR A 102 -25.94 15.76 -46.88
N SER A 103 -25.89 16.58 -47.94
CA SER A 103 -24.62 17.09 -48.49
C SER A 103 -23.84 17.94 -47.50
N GLU A 104 -24.52 18.82 -46.74
CA GLU A 104 -23.89 19.60 -45.68
C GLU A 104 -23.36 18.73 -44.55
N LEU A 105 -24.12 17.70 -44.15
CA LEU A 105 -23.69 16.75 -43.13
C LEU A 105 -22.44 15.98 -43.58
N VAL A 106 -22.39 15.53 -44.84
CA VAL A 106 -21.20 14.87 -45.41
C VAL A 106 -19.99 15.79 -45.36
N ARG A 107 -20.11 17.06 -45.73
CA ARG A 107 -19.00 18.03 -45.62
C ARG A 107 -18.51 18.22 -44.18
N LYS A 108 -19.43 18.29 -43.22
CA LYS A 108 -19.08 18.37 -41.79
C LYS A 108 -18.36 17.10 -41.35
N MET A 109 -18.84 15.93 -41.78
CA MET A 109 -18.22 14.64 -41.48
C MET A 109 -16.78 14.57 -42.05
N ASP A 110 -16.54 15.04 -43.28
CA ASP A 110 -15.20 15.10 -43.86
C ASP A 110 -14.26 16.02 -43.05
N SER A 111 -14.76 17.18 -42.62
CA SER A 111 -13.98 18.12 -41.80
C SER A 111 -13.63 17.53 -40.42
N LEU A 112 -14.57 16.81 -39.82
CA LEU A 112 -14.35 16.12 -38.55
C LEU A 112 -13.36 14.96 -38.74
N SER A 113 -13.47 14.19 -39.82
CA SER A 113 -12.56 13.09 -40.14
C SER A 113 -11.12 13.58 -40.26
N LYS A 114 -10.88 14.70 -40.95
CA LYS A 114 -9.56 15.34 -41.02
C LYS A 114 -9.05 15.79 -39.64
N THR A 115 -9.93 16.33 -38.81
CA THR A 115 -9.56 16.75 -37.45
C THR A 115 -9.17 15.55 -36.60
N ILE A 116 -9.91 14.44 -36.70
CA ILE A 116 -9.61 13.18 -36.02
C ILE A 116 -8.25 12.64 -36.47
N GLU A 117 -7.95 12.64 -37.77
CA GLU A 117 -6.65 12.20 -38.29
C GLU A 117 -5.49 13.04 -37.75
N ASN A 118 -5.65 14.37 -37.71
CA ASN A 118 -4.64 15.27 -37.15
C ASN A 118 -4.39 15.02 -35.66
N VAL A 119 -5.46 14.89 -34.88
CA VAL A 119 -5.36 14.60 -33.43
C VAL A 119 -4.74 13.23 -33.20
N LYS A 120 -5.08 12.23 -34.03
CA LYS A 120 -4.48 10.90 -33.96
C LYS A 120 -2.97 10.96 -34.23
N ALA A 121 -2.54 11.70 -35.25
CA ALA A 121 -1.13 11.85 -35.57
C ALA A 121 -0.36 12.58 -34.45
N ASP A 122 -0.93 13.64 -33.88
CA ASP A 122 -0.34 14.35 -32.74
C ASP A 122 -0.22 13.47 -31.49
N ASN A 123 -1.27 12.71 -31.18
CA ASN A 123 -1.24 11.77 -30.06
C ASN A 123 -0.21 10.67 -30.27
N GLU A 124 -0.09 10.12 -31.47
CA GLU A 124 0.93 9.11 -31.79
C GLU A 124 2.35 9.66 -31.57
N ALA A 125 2.62 10.89 -32.00
CA ALA A 125 3.91 11.54 -31.74
C ALA A 125 4.17 11.74 -30.24
N LYS A 126 3.17 12.15 -29.47
CA LYS A 126 3.26 12.26 -28.01
C LYS A 126 3.49 10.92 -27.33
N PHE A 127 2.84 9.85 -27.79
CA PHE A 127 3.07 8.50 -27.27
C PHE A 127 4.50 8.03 -27.52
N GLN A 128 5.06 8.29 -28.69
CA GLN A 128 6.45 7.95 -28.99
C GLN A 128 7.43 8.72 -28.09
N LEU A 129 7.18 10.00 -27.85
CA LEU A 129 7.98 10.81 -26.93
C LEU A 129 7.97 10.22 -25.51
N VAL A 130 6.77 9.98 -24.97
CA VAL A 130 6.60 9.40 -23.63
C VAL A 130 7.22 8.01 -23.54
N HIS A 131 7.16 7.22 -24.61
CA HIS A 131 7.78 5.91 -24.65
C HIS A 131 9.32 5.98 -24.52
N GLU A 132 9.96 6.91 -25.21
CA GLU A 132 11.40 7.14 -25.07
C GLU A 132 11.77 7.70 -23.69
N ASP A 133 10.95 8.59 -23.11
CA ASP A 133 11.16 9.06 -21.73
C ASP A 133 11.06 7.91 -20.71
N ILE A 134 10.08 7.01 -20.87
CA ILE A 134 9.96 5.81 -20.02
C ILE A 134 11.20 4.92 -20.15
N LYS A 135 11.71 4.75 -21.37
CA LYS A 135 12.89 3.93 -21.64
C LYS A 135 14.15 4.53 -21.02
N THR A 136 14.38 5.84 -21.15
CA THR A 136 15.51 6.53 -20.52
C THR A 136 15.41 6.45 -18.99
N LEU A 137 14.22 6.70 -18.43
CA LEU A 137 13.98 6.57 -16.99
C LEU A 137 14.29 5.16 -16.48
N LYS A 138 13.85 4.13 -17.21
CA LYS A 138 14.14 2.74 -16.87
C LYS A 138 15.66 2.47 -16.79
N THR A 139 16.42 2.94 -17.78
CA THR A 139 17.88 2.77 -17.76
C THR A 139 18.56 3.51 -16.60
N ALA A 140 18.07 4.69 -16.23
CA ALA A 140 18.58 5.45 -15.09
C ALA A 140 18.24 4.78 -13.74
N VAL A 141 17.05 4.20 -13.61
CA VAL A 141 16.68 3.43 -12.40
C VAL A 141 17.56 2.19 -12.27
N ASP A 142 17.82 1.47 -13.36
CA ASP A 142 18.70 0.30 -13.34
C ASP A 142 20.14 0.66 -12.93
N SER A 143 20.67 1.80 -13.37
CA SER A 143 21.98 2.27 -12.92
C SER A 143 21.98 2.64 -11.44
N LEU A 144 20.95 3.34 -10.95
CA LEU A 144 20.84 3.70 -9.53
C LEU A 144 20.73 2.48 -8.62
N ILE A 145 20.04 1.41 -9.05
CA ILE A 145 19.98 0.15 -8.31
C ILE A 145 21.38 -0.47 -8.21
N LYS A 146 22.14 -0.50 -9.31
CA LYS A 146 23.52 -1.01 -9.31
C LYS A 146 24.42 -0.20 -8.38
N ASP A 147 24.34 1.13 -8.45
CA ASP A 147 25.12 2.02 -7.59
C ASP A 147 24.79 1.82 -6.11
N LYS A 148 23.49 1.69 -5.78
CA LYS A 148 23.04 1.38 -4.41
C LYS A 148 23.63 0.06 -3.91
N LEU A 149 23.66 -0.98 -4.74
CA LEU A 149 24.25 -2.27 -4.37
C LEU A 149 25.75 -2.17 -4.11
N VAL A 150 26.48 -1.42 -4.95
CA VAL A 150 27.92 -1.19 -4.76
C VAL A 150 28.19 -0.44 -3.47
N VAL A 151 27.43 0.62 -3.20
CA VAL A 151 27.53 1.39 -1.94
C VAL A 151 27.22 0.50 -0.75
N HIS A 152 26.17 -0.32 -0.81
CA HIS A 152 25.82 -1.23 0.28
C HIS A 152 26.93 -2.22 0.60
N ARG A 153 27.53 -2.86 -0.42
CA ARG A 153 28.68 -3.75 -0.25
C ARG A 153 29.89 -3.03 0.36
N LYS A 154 30.13 -1.77 -0.04
CA LYS A 154 31.22 -0.96 0.53
C LYS A 154 30.97 -0.63 2.00
N ILE A 155 29.73 -0.30 2.36
CA ILE A 155 29.34 -0.07 3.76
C ILE A 155 29.54 -1.34 4.57
N GLU A 156 29.05 -2.47 4.07
CA GLU A 156 29.22 -3.78 4.72
C GLU A 156 30.70 -4.10 4.95
N HIS A 157 31.55 -3.89 3.93
CA HIS A 157 32.99 -4.08 4.06
C HIS A 157 33.60 -3.18 5.14
N LEU A 158 33.23 -1.89 5.18
CA LEU A 158 33.71 -0.95 6.19
C LEU A 158 33.19 -1.30 7.59
N GLU A 159 31.95 -1.75 7.72
CA GLU A 159 31.39 -2.21 8.98
C GLU A 159 32.11 -3.46 9.47
N ASN A 160 32.34 -4.45 8.60
CA ASN A 160 33.08 -5.66 8.95
C ASN A 160 34.53 -5.32 9.35
N PHE A 161 35.17 -4.43 8.59
CA PHE A 161 36.51 -3.93 8.91
C PHE A 161 36.56 -3.18 10.25
N ASN A 162 35.49 -2.49 10.64
CA ASN A 162 35.43 -1.83 11.95
C ASN A 162 35.10 -2.83 13.06
N ARG A 163 34.19 -3.78 12.81
CA ARG A 163 33.78 -4.81 13.78
C ARG A 163 34.92 -5.74 14.16
N LYS A 164 35.88 -6.04 13.27
CA LYS A 164 37.01 -6.93 13.60
C LYS A 164 37.91 -6.42 14.74
N LEU A 165 37.93 -5.10 14.98
CA LEU A 165 38.68 -4.48 16.08
C LEU A 165 37.82 -4.29 17.34
N ASN A 166 36.55 -4.67 17.30
CA ASN A 166 35.59 -4.48 18.38
C ASN A 166 35.09 -5.84 18.88
N LEU A 167 35.49 -6.20 20.09
CA LEU A 167 35.01 -7.41 20.75
C LEU A 167 33.78 -7.10 21.58
N ARG A 168 32.83 -8.04 21.58
CA ARG A 168 31.60 -7.95 22.35
C ARG A 168 31.54 -9.11 23.35
N PHE A 169 31.67 -8.80 24.62
CA PHE A 169 31.49 -9.75 25.70
C PHE A 169 30.04 -9.70 26.17
N LEU A 170 29.33 -10.81 25.99
CA LEU A 170 27.95 -10.96 26.45
C LEU A 170 27.95 -11.36 27.93
N ASN A 171 26.96 -10.88 28.68
CA ASN A 171 26.77 -11.20 30.10
C ASN A 171 28.00 -10.93 30.99
N PHE A 172 28.75 -9.89 30.64
CA PHE A 172 29.93 -9.46 31.37
C PHE A 172 29.50 -8.81 32.70
N PRO A 173 30.14 -9.16 33.83
CA PRO A 173 29.80 -8.58 35.12
C PRO A 173 30.04 -7.07 35.11
N LYS A 174 29.15 -6.34 35.79
CA LYS A 174 29.26 -4.90 36.03
C LYS A 174 29.21 -4.66 37.53
N THR A 175 30.16 -3.86 37.99
CA THR A 175 30.36 -3.48 39.39
C THR A 175 30.52 -1.97 39.42
N LEU A 176 29.85 -1.27 40.34
CA LEU A 176 29.91 0.20 40.41
C LEU A 176 31.28 0.72 40.87
N GLU A 177 32.03 -0.07 41.62
CA GLU A 177 33.27 0.37 42.26
C GLU A 177 34.52 0.22 41.38
N ILE A 178 34.50 -0.69 40.40
CA ILE A 178 35.67 -1.03 39.57
C ILE A 178 35.46 -0.51 38.15
N SER A 179 36.49 0.12 37.59
CA SER A 179 36.44 0.58 36.20
C SER A 179 36.31 -0.61 35.23
N ALA A 180 35.59 -0.42 34.13
CA ALA A 180 35.42 -1.47 33.11
C ALA A 180 36.77 -1.98 32.58
N VAL A 181 37.78 -1.11 32.50
CA VAL A 181 39.16 -1.45 32.10
C VAL A 181 39.78 -2.45 33.06
N GLU A 182 39.73 -2.17 34.36
CA GLU A 182 40.35 -3.03 35.39
C GLU A 182 39.62 -4.37 35.50
N LEU A 183 38.29 -4.35 35.46
CA LEU A 183 37.49 -5.58 35.50
C LEU A 183 37.78 -6.45 34.28
N PHE A 184 37.91 -5.84 33.10
CA PHE A 184 38.30 -6.54 31.89
C PHE A 184 39.73 -7.11 31.96
N ARG A 185 40.71 -6.34 32.46
CA ARG A 185 42.08 -6.83 32.67
C ARG A 185 42.11 -8.01 33.64
N LYS A 186 41.40 -7.91 34.76
CA LYS A 186 41.27 -8.98 35.74
C LYS A 186 40.64 -10.22 35.11
N TYR A 187 39.61 -10.05 34.28
CA TYR A 187 38.98 -11.14 33.56
C TYR A 187 39.96 -11.84 32.60
N LEU A 188 40.73 -11.08 31.80
CA LEU A 188 41.72 -11.65 30.88
C LEU A 188 42.81 -12.44 31.62
N ILE A 189 43.31 -11.92 32.74
CA ILE A 189 44.37 -12.59 33.52
C ILE A 189 43.81 -13.85 34.20
N GLN A 190 42.66 -13.75 34.85
CA GLN A 190 42.13 -14.84 35.69
C GLN A 190 41.44 -15.94 34.89
N ASN A 191 40.71 -15.61 33.83
CA ASN A 191 39.89 -16.58 33.09
C ASN A 191 40.57 -17.07 31.82
N LEU A 192 41.39 -16.22 31.19
CA LEU A 192 42.07 -16.53 29.93
C LEU A 192 43.59 -16.71 30.10
N ASN A 193 44.12 -16.62 31.33
CA ASN A 193 45.54 -16.80 31.65
C ASN A 193 46.49 -15.90 30.84
N PHE A 194 46.04 -14.68 30.47
CA PHE A 194 46.93 -13.74 29.80
C PHE A 194 48.03 -13.24 30.75
N SER A 195 49.26 -13.18 30.25
CA SER A 195 50.34 -12.46 30.93
C SER A 195 49.97 -10.97 31.02
N PRO A 196 50.17 -10.31 32.19
CA PRO A 196 49.83 -8.90 32.37
C PRO A 196 50.57 -7.97 31.39
N GLU A 197 51.76 -8.37 30.92
CA GLU A 197 52.56 -7.63 29.95
C GLU A 197 52.04 -7.76 28.50
N ALA A 198 51.27 -8.81 28.22
CA ALA A 198 50.72 -9.07 26.89
C ALA A 198 49.41 -8.31 26.61
N ILE A 199 48.89 -7.56 27.60
CA ILE A 199 47.63 -6.83 27.44
C ILE A 199 47.87 -5.57 26.60
N LEU A 200 47.34 -5.58 25.38
CA LEU A 200 47.46 -4.44 24.47
C LEU A 200 46.69 -3.22 24.96
N PRO A 201 47.13 -2.01 24.56
CA PRO A 201 46.43 -0.77 24.87
C PRO A 201 45.02 -0.78 24.24
N LEU A 202 44.02 -0.55 25.08
CA LEU A 202 42.62 -0.43 24.69
C LEU A 202 42.33 0.98 24.20
N ASN A 203 41.50 1.11 23.17
CA ASN A 203 41.03 2.40 22.67
C ASN A 203 39.80 2.87 23.45
N LYS A 204 38.76 2.04 23.46
CA LYS A 204 37.50 2.35 24.14
C LYS A 204 36.95 1.08 24.78
N ILE A 205 36.42 1.25 25.98
CA ILE A 205 35.70 0.19 26.67
C ILE A 205 34.48 0.81 27.34
N TYR A 206 33.31 0.23 27.07
CA TYR A 206 32.06 0.72 27.64
C TYR A 206 31.01 -0.39 27.65
N TYR A 207 30.09 -0.29 28.60
CA TYR A 207 28.91 -1.14 28.64
C TYR A 207 27.87 -0.60 27.67
N LEU A 208 27.26 -1.47 26.86
CA LEU A 208 26.11 -1.07 26.05
C LEU A 208 24.92 -0.84 26.98
N PRO A 209 24.22 0.30 26.84
CA PRO A 209 22.98 0.51 27.57
C PRO A 209 21.97 -0.54 27.13
N MET A 210 21.58 -1.42 28.05
CA MET A 210 20.41 -2.26 27.88
C MET A 210 19.22 -1.30 27.77
N LYS A 211 18.43 -1.42 26.69
CA LYS A 211 17.14 -0.73 26.64
C LYS A 211 16.29 -1.36 27.74
N LYS A 212 16.21 -0.70 28.89
CA LYS A 212 15.26 -1.06 29.93
C LYS A 212 13.88 -0.98 29.29
N ASN A 213 13.16 -2.09 29.25
CA ASN A 213 11.76 -2.05 28.86
C ASN A 213 11.04 -1.17 29.88
N PRO A 214 10.31 -0.13 29.45
CA PRO A 214 9.70 0.84 30.36
C PRO A 214 8.61 0.25 31.30
N GLY A 215 8.36 -1.06 31.23
CA GLY A 215 7.39 -1.75 32.08
C GLY A 215 7.96 -2.38 33.36
N THR A 216 9.28 -2.43 33.57
CA THR A 216 9.88 -3.23 34.67
C THR A 216 10.36 -2.38 35.86
N GLU A 217 10.38 -1.06 35.76
CA GLU A 217 10.82 -0.20 36.88
C GLU A 217 9.75 -0.02 37.97
N VAL A 218 8.46 -0.27 37.66
CA VAL A 218 7.35 -0.09 38.62
C VAL A 218 7.28 -1.19 39.70
N GLU A 219 7.91 -2.35 39.47
CA GLU A 219 7.86 -3.45 40.46
C GLU A 219 9.01 -3.40 41.48
N ILE A 220 10.14 -2.76 41.17
CA ILE A 220 11.30 -2.75 42.07
C ILE A 220 11.16 -1.66 43.15
N GLU A 221 10.58 -0.50 42.83
CA GLU A 221 10.31 0.55 43.84
C GLU A 221 9.24 0.13 44.86
N ASN A 222 8.29 -0.73 44.47
CA ASN A 222 7.24 -1.23 45.36
C ASN A 222 7.69 -2.36 46.31
N GLN A 223 8.87 -2.97 46.10
CA GLN A 223 9.40 -4.01 47.00
C GLN A 223 10.42 -3.49 48.03
N ILE A 224 10.95 -2.28 47.87
CA ILE A 224 11.90 -1.68 48.85
C ILE A 224 11.17 -1.11 50.08
N GLN A 225 9.84 -1.02 50.07
CA GLN A 225 9.05 -0.41 51.14
C GLN A 225 8.51 -1.37 52.21
N GLN A 226 8.99 -2.62 52.25
CA GLN A 226 8.63 -3.58 53.31
C GLN A 226 9.84 -4.34 53.85
N VAL A 227 10.74 -3.65 54.56
CA VAL A 227 11.71 -4.30 55.47
C VAL A 227 11.39 -3.85 56.91
N PRO A 228 11.12 -4.78 57.86
CA PRO A 228 10.86 -4.43 59.25
C PRO A 228 12.14 -3.98 59.98
N PRO A 229 12.07 -3.03 60.94
CA PRO A 229 13.24 -2.43 61.54
C PRO A 229 13.70 -3.19 62.78
N THR A 230 14.49 -4.26 62.62
CA THR A 230 15.39 -4.77 63.66
C THR A 230 16.45 -5.67 63.02
N MET A 231 17.62 -5.13 62.70
CA MET A 231 18.82 -5.94 62.43
C MET A 231 20.03 -5.33 63.13
N ASP A 232 20.77 -6.25 63.76
CA ASP A 232 21.95 -6.07 64.59
C ASP A 232 23.12 -5.47 63.79
N LEU A 233 23.77 -4.43 64.33
CA LEU A 233 24.78 -3.62 63.63
C LEU A 233 26.20 -4.22 63.64
N ASP A 234 26.42 -5.34 64.34
CA ASP A 234 27.76 -5.89 64.59
C ASP A 234 28.29 -6.82 63.48
N ASN A 235 27.57 -6.98 62.36
CA ASN A 235 27.94 -7.89 61.28
C ASN A 235 28.17 -7.22 59.91
N LEU A 236 28.32 -5.89 59.89
CA LEU A 236 28.49 -5.14 58.64
C LEU A 236 29.81 -5.46 57.91
N SER A 237 30.90 -5.75 58.64
CA SER A 237 32.19 -6.09 58.02
C SER A 237 32.19 -7.46 57.34
N ALA A 238 31.49 -8.47 57.88
CA ALA A 238 31.41 -9.79 57.26
C ALA A 238 30.49 -9.82 56.03
N ILE A 239 29.49 -8.93 55.98
CA ILE A 239 28.63 -8.74 54.82
C ILE A 239 29.39 -8.00 53.71
N LEU A 240 30.13 -6.93 54.04
CA LEU A 240 30.94 -6.19 53.07
C LEU A 240 32.06 -7.04 52.44
N GLU A 241 32.64 -7.99 53.18
CA GLU A 241 33.68 -8.90 52.66
C GLU A 241 33.13 -10.05 51.80
N THR A 242 31.83 -10.37 51.90
CA THR A 242 31.17 -11.39 51.06
C THR A 242 30.45 -10.79 49.85
N THR A 243 30.32 -9.46 49.79
CA THR A 243 29.60 -8.75 48.71
C THR A 243 30.53 -8.00 47.76
N THR A 244 31.42 -8.71 47.07
CA THR A 244 31.60 -8.37 45.64
C THR A 244 30.43 -9.00 44.87
N THR A 245 29.21 -8.65 45.26
CA THR A 245 27.98 -9.11 44.60
C THR A 245 27.92 -8.43 43.25
N ILE A 246 28.02 -9.22 42.18
CA ILE A 246 27.81 -8.76 40.81
C ILE A 246 26.40 -8.19 40.74
N GLU A 247 26.27 -6.87 40.69
CA GLU A 247 24.97 -6.18 40.75
C GLU A 247 24.20 -6.33 39.42
N GLU A 248 24.91 -6.34 38.29
CA GLU A 248 24.29 -6.39 36.97
C GLU A 248 25.19 -7.12 35.97
N ARG A 249 24.61 -7.88 35.05
CA ARG A 249 25.32 -8.43 33.88
C ARG A 249 24.94 -7.63 32.65
N ALA A 250 25.94 -7.09 31.95
CA ALA A 250 25.75 -6.24 30.79
C ALA A 250 26.57 -6.72 29.59
N THR A 251 26.31 -6.16 28.42
CA THR A 251 27.19 -6.35 27.26
C THR A 251 28.34 -5.36 27.37
N LEU A 252 29.57 -5.85 27.42
CA LEU A 252 30.78 -5.03 27.38
C LEU A 252 31.32 -4.99 25.93
N LEU A 253 31.57 -3.80 25.41
CA LEU A 253 32.22 -3.61 24.11
C LEU A 253 33.64 -3.08 24.33
N VAL A 254 34.61 -3.74 23.71
CA VAL A 254 36.04 -3.43 23.82
C VAL A 254 36.61 -3.18 22.44
N SER A 255 37.21 -2.01 22.24
CA SER A 255 37.81 -1.57 20.98
C SER A 255 39.33 -1.47 21.12
N TYR A 256 40.08 -1.99 20.15
CA TYR A 256 41.55 -2.02 20.16
C TYR A 256 42.16 -1.07 19.11
N PHE A 257 43.38 -0.58 19.38
CA PHE A 257 44.12 0.27 18.43
C PHE A 257 44.88 -0.52 17.35
N SER A 258 45.17 -1.81 17.56
CA SER A 258 46.11 -2.56 16.73
C SER A 258 45.53 -3.86 16.22
N THR A 259 45.80 -4.15 14.94
CA THR A 259 45.49 -5.42 14.28
C THR A 259 46.37 -6.58 14.78
N LYS A 260 47.48 -6.30 15.47
CA LYS A 260 48.35 -7.36 16.03
C LYS A 260 47.62 -8.26 17.04
N PHE A 261 46.54 -7.76 17.64
CA PHE A 261 45.71 -8.51 18.58
C PHE A 261 44.92 -9.65 17.92
N GLU A 262 44.54 -9.48 16.64
CA GLU A 262 43.72 -10.42 15.88
C GLU A 262 44.39 -11.80 15.86
N PHE A 263 45.69 -11.84 15.54
CA PHE A 263 46.47 -13.07 15.51
C PHE A 263 46.58 -13.75 16.87
N SER A 264 46.75 -12.98 17.96
CA SER A 264 46.85 -13.53 19.31
C SER A 264 45.54 -14.14 19.78
N ILE A 265 44.41 -13.50 19.46
CA ILE A 265 43.09 -14.03 19.79
C ILE A 265 42.74 -15.25 18.96
N GLU A 266 42.95 -15.21 17.65
CA GLU A 266 42.69 -16.37 16.78
C GLU A 266 43.49 -17.59 17.23
N THR A 267 44.77 -17.41 17.59
CA THR A 267 45.61 -18.50 18.10
C THR A 267 45.04 -19.07 19.41
N LEU A 268 44.64 -18.21 20.36
CA LEU A 268 44.12 -18.65 21.66
C LEU A 268 42.76 -19.35 21.56
N PHE A 269 41.86 -18.85 20.70
CA PHE A 269 40.57 -19.51 20.47
C PHE A 269 40.73 -20.80 19.66
N SER A 270 41.70 -20.88 18.74
CA SER A 270 42.00 -22.11 18.01
C SER A 270 42.59 -23.20 18.90
N GLU A 271 43.42 -22.82 19.88
CA GLU A 271 43.99 -23.76 20.86
C GLU A 271 42.94 -24.30 21.84
N THR A 272 41.99 -23.44 22.26
CA THR A 272 40.91 -23.85 23.17
C THR A 272 39.75 -24.56 22.47
N SER A 273 39.45 -24.26 21.20
CA SER A 273 38.39 -24.96 20.45
C SER A 273 38.71 -26.43 20.20
N ASN A 274 39.99 -26.78 20.02
CA ASN A 274 40.44 -28.17 19.88
C ASN A 274 40.17 -29.04 21.12
N SER A 275 39.88 -28.42 22.27
CA SER A 275 39.58 -29.12 23.52
C SER A 275 38.08 -29.32 23.79
N LEU A 276 37.18 -28.55 23.15
CA LEU A 276 35.79 -28.45 23.62
C LEU A 276 34.73 -28.65 22.53
N TYR A 277 35.04 -28.42 21.25
CA TYR A 277 34.12 -28.76 20.16
C TYR A 277 34.94 -29.29 18.98
N GLY A 278 34.70 -30.57 18.64
CA GLY A 278 35.38 -31.27 17.56
C GLY A 278 35.42 -30.47 16.27
N SER A 279 36.58 -30.52 15.62
CA SER A 279 36.92 -29.99 14.30
C SER A 279 35.80 -30.17 13.28
N THR A 280 35.01 -29.13 13.05
CA THR A 280 34.29 -28.96 11.77
C THR A 280 33.99 -27.49 11.50
N TYR A 281 34.61 -26.98 10.43
CA TYR A 281 34.25 -25.81 9.64
C TYR A 281 34.33 -24.42 10.30
N MET A 282 35.49 -23.79 10.14
CA MET A 282 35.58 -22.34 9.88
C MET A 282 36.64 -22.11 8.82
N GLY A 283 36.23 -22.18 7.54
CA GLY A 283 36.98 -21.57 6.45
C GLY A 283 36.57 -20.11 6.37
N PHE A 284 37.48 -19.21 6.73
CA PHE A 284 37.34 -17.79 6.46
C PHE A 284 37.94 -17.49 5.08
N SER A 285 37.12 -16.91 4.21
CA SER A 285 37.48 -16.32 2.91
C SER A 285 37.07 -14.86 2.89
#